data_AF-A0A2M7PQP9-F1
#
_entry.id   AF-A0A2M7PQP9-F1
#
_cell.length_a   1.000
_cell.length_b   1.000
_cell.length_c   1.000
_cell.angle_alpha   90.00
_cell.angle_beta   90.00
_cell.angle_gamma   90.00
#
_symmetry.space_group_name_H-M   'P 1'
#
loop_
_entity.id
_entity.type
_entity.pdbx_description
1 polymer ?
#
loop_
_entity_poly.entity_id
_entity_poly.type
_entity_poly.pdbx_seq_one_letter_code
_entity_poly.pdbx_strand_id
1 'polypeptide(L)'
;MIIAATVSVITKNGGMKGVVNQLSRFVTGPRSASFITWLLGIMIFFDDYANTLVVGNTMRPLTDKMKVSREKLAYLIDSTAAPVASIAFVTTWIGAELSYIQDGINQLNLDESAYGVFFHSLAYSFYPVFTLIFILIIIWKDVDYGPMLKAERRARGTSEEQGDYTIDEQFNKDMQEEIQAKPGIKSRSFNAIIPVLVIIIGTLSGLFYTGYRDEVWHNASLGFIDKLSETMGGADSYLALLWASSGSLMMALLLSFGQRILTIKESMESIIQGFKTMLPAVMILTLAWSIALITKHMHTADFISQSLIEASVSPFLLPLLTFIIAALISFSTGS
;
A
#
# COMPACT_ATOMS: atom_id res chain seq x y z
N MET A 1 10.83 -6.81 -2.62
CA MET A 1 11.95 -6.18 -3.35
C MET A 1 11.71 -6.03 -4.86
N ILE A 2 11.40 -7.10 -5.62
CA ILE A 2 11.19 -7.00 -7.09
C ILE A 2 10.03 -6.05 -7.46
N ILE A 3 8.93 -6.08 -6.71
CA ILE A 3 7.81 -5.14 -6.87
C ILE A 3 8.32 -3.70 -6.69
N ALA A 4 9.05 -3.40 -5.61
CA ALA A 4 9.63 -2.07 -5.38
C ALA A 4 10.62 -1.63 -6.47
N ALA A 5 11.44 -2.54 -7.03
CA ALA A 5 12.26 -2.24 -8.20
C ALA A 5 11.42 -1.87 -9.43
N THR A 6 10.33 -2.61 -9.68
CA THR A 6 9.37 -2.27 -10.75
C THR A 6 8.81 -0.86 -10.52
N VAL A 7 8.34 -0.58 -9.30
CA VAL A 7 7.78 0.72 -8.91
C VAL A 7 8.77 1.86 -9.13
N SER A 8 10.03 1.66 -8.76
CA SER A 8 11.10 2.63 -9.00
C SER A 8 11.32 2.88 -10.51
N VAL A 9 11.35 1.82 -11.33
CA VAL A 9 11.50 1.95 -12.80
C VAL A 9 10.31 2.68 -13.43
N ILE A 10 9.07 2.32 -13.09
CA ILE A 10 7.86 2.99 -13.63
C ILE A 10 7.71 4.43 -13.14
N THR A 11 8.26 4.75 -11.98
CA THR A 11 8.31 6.13 -11.50
C THR A 11 9.35 6.92 -12.29
N LYS A 12 10.56 6.36 -12.47
CA LYS A 12 11.65 7.00 -13.22
C LYS A 12 11.32 7.21 -14.70
N ASN A 13 10.65 6.24 -15.33
CA ASN A 13 10.23 6.32 -16.73
C ASN A 13 8.99 7.22 -16.96
N GLY A 14 8.47 7.86 -15.92
CA GLY A 14 7.36 8.81 -15.99
C GLY A 14 5.98 8.19 -16.14
N GLY A 15 5.84 6.88 -15.93
CA GLY A 15 4.57 6.17 -15.94
C GLY A 15 3.62 6.69 -14.86
N MET A 16 4.10 6.76 -13.62
CA MET A 16 3.32 7.22 -12.46
C MET A 16 2.81 8.66 -12.64
N LYS A 17 3.72 9.56 -13.03
CA LYS A 17 3.37 10.95 -13.38
C LYS A 17 2.37 11.02 -14.53
N GLY A 18 2.43 10.09 -15.48
CA GLY A 18 1.49 9.98 -16.59
C GLY A 18 0.08 9.64 -16.13
N VAL A 19 -0.06 8.68 -15.19
CA VAL A 19 -1.35 8.33 -14.58
C VAL A 19 -1.94 9.54 -13.85
N VAL A 20 -1.14 10.23 -13.04
CA VAL A 20 -1.61 11.40 -12.31
C VAL A 20 -2.04 12.52 -13.26
N ASN A 21 -1.19 12.91 -14.22
CA ASN A 21 -1.51 13.97 -15.18
C ASN A 21 -2.82 13.72 -15.95
N GLN A 22 -3.11 12.46 -16.28
CA GLN A 22 -4.33 12.08 -16.98
C GLN A 22 -5.59 12.26 -16.13
N LEU A 23 -5.48 12.14 -14.80
CA LEU A 23 -6.59 12.33 -13.87
C LEU A 23 -6.69 13.77 -13.36
N SER A 24 -5.56 14.45 -13.21
CA SER A 24 -5.46 15.86 -12.83
C SER A 24 -6.25 16.82 -13.74
N ARG A 25 -6.47 16.47 -15.00
CA ARG A 25 -7.31 17.27 -15.94
C ARG A 25 -8.79 17.35 -15.56
N PHE A 26 -9.28 16.45 -14.69
CA PHE A 26 -10.66 16.44 -14.22
C PHE A 26 -10.88 17.30 -12.98
N VAL A 27 -9.82 17.95 -12.47
CA VAL A 27 -9.91 18.86 -11.32
C VAL A 27 -10.52 20.20 -11.77
N THR A 28 -11.72 20.48 -11.30
CA THR A 28 -12.52 21.68 -11.62
C THR A 28 -12.88 22.51 -10.39
N GLY A 29 -12.88 21.90 -9.19
CA GLY A 29 -13.16 22.51 -7.89
C GLY A 29 -12.40 21.83 -6.73
N PRO A 30 -12.53 22.36 -5.48
CA PRO A 30 -11.94 21.79 -4.28
C PRO A 30 -12.35 20.32 -4.06
N ARG A 31 -13.65 20.03 -4.17
CA ARG A 31 -14.20 18.66 -4.04
C ARG A 31 -13.62 17.70 -5.06
N SER A 32 -13.53 18.12 -6.33
CA SER A 32 -12.92 17.29 -7.38
C SER A 32 -11.42 17.10 -7.17
N ALA A 33 -10.70 18.10 -6.62
CA ALA A 33 -9.29 17.95 -6.30
C ALA A 33 -9.10 16.87 -5.23
N SER A 34 -9.87 16.93 -4.14
CA SER A 34 -9.85 15.92 -3.09
C SER A 34 -10.29 14.53 -3.58
N PHE A 35 -11.33 14.47 -4.42
CA PHE A 35 -11.79 13.20 -5.01
C PHE A 35 -10.73 12.57 -5.91
N ILE A 36 -10.09 13.37 -6.77
CA ILE A 36 -9.02 12.87 -7.64
C ILE A 36 -7.81 12.43 -6.82
N THR A 37 -7.43 13.15 -5.76
CA THR A 37 -6.39 12.69 -4.82
C THR A 37 -6.74 11.34 -4.22
N TRP A 38 -7.96 11.17 -3.69
CA TRP A 38 -8.42 9.91 -3.12
C TRP A 38 -8.44 8.76 -4.15
N LEU A 39 -8.93 9.03 -5.36
CA LEU A 39 -8.95 8.04 -6.45
C LEU A 39 -7.53 7.63 -6.86
N LEU A 40 -6.61 8.59 -6.95
CA LEU A 40 -5.20 8.31 -7.23
C LEU A 40 -4.57 7.45 -6.14
N GLY A 41 -4.89 7.70 -4.88
CA GLY A 41 -4.47 6.88 -3.76
C GLY A 41 -4.94 5.43 -3.89
N ILE A 42 -6.18 5.20 -4.30
CA ILE A 42 -6.69 3.84 -4.55
C ILE A 42 -6.04 3.21 -5.79
N MET A 43 -5.81 3.98 -6.85
CA MET A 43 -5.22 3.45 -8.08
C MET A 43 -3.74 3.08 -7.93
N ILE A 44 -3.01 3.77 -7.05
CA ILE A 44 -1.59 3.51 -6.74
C ILE A 44 -1.51 2.64 -5.48
N PHE A 45 -2.27 1.54 -5.46
CA PHE A 45 -2.38 0.64 -4.30
C PHE A 45 -1.13 -0.20 -4.05
N PHE A 46 -0.31 -0.40 -5.09
CA PHE A 46 0.75 -1.41 -5.07
C PHE A 46 2.00 -0.98 -4.28
N ASP A 47 2.15 0.31 -3.96
CA ASP A 47 3.26 0.83 -3.15
C ASP A 47 2.86 2.14 -2.47
N ASP A 48 2.92 2.16 -1.14
CA ASP A 48 2.55 3.26 -0.25
C ASP A 48 3.50 4.47 -0.37
N TYR A 49 4.80 4.25 -0.57
CA TYR A 49 5.77 5.31 -0.81
C TYR A 49 5.53 6.01 -2.15
N ALA A 50 5.38 5.27 -3.24
CA ALA A 50 5.07 5.83 -4.55
C ALA A 50 3.72 6.54 -4.55
N ASN A 51 2.73 6.00 -3.82
CA ASN A 51 1.46 6.66 -3.59
C ASN A 51 1.68 8.03 -2.94
N THR A 52 2.34 8.06 -1.78
CA THR A 52 2.52 9.29 -1.01
C THR A 52 3.36 10.33 -1.73
N LEU A 53 4.49 9.92 -2.30
CA LEU A 53 5.43 10.83 -2.98
C LEU A 53 4.86 11.34 -4.31
N VAL A 54 4.33 10.46 -5.16
CA VAL A 54 3.90 10.87 -6.51
C VAL A 54 2.56 11.61 -6.45
N VAL A 55 1.58 11.10 -5.69
CA VAL A 55 0.28 11.77 -5.53
C VAL A 55 0.49 13.08 -4.78
N GLY A 56 1.25 13.07 -3.68
CA GLY A 56 1.53 14.27 -2.89
C GLY A 56 2.18 15.38 -3.69
N ASN A 57 3.29 15.10 -4.36
CA ASN A 57 4.01 16.13 -5.11
C ASN A 57 3.24 16.64 -6.33
N THR A 58 2.45 15.78 -6.98
CA THR A 58 1.72 16.18 -8.19
C THR A 58 0.40 16.87 -7.86
N MET A 59 -0.31 16.43 -6.81
CA MET A 59 -1.58 17.02 -6.41
C MET A 59 -1.40 18.32 -5.62
N ARG A 60 -0.31 18.49 -4.87
CA ARG A 60 -0.02 19.72 -4.10
C ARG A 60 -0.26 21.03 -4.88
N PRO A 61 0.36 21.26 -6.07
CA PRO A 61 0.12 22.50 -6.81
C PRO A 61 -1.32 22.63 -7.31
N LEU A 62 -2.01 21.51 -7.60
CA LEU A 62 -3.41 21.53 -7.99
C LEU A 62 -4.32 21.88 -6.81
N THR A 63 -4.12 21.23 -5.66
CA THR A 63 -4.92 21.47 -4.44
C THR A 63 -4.69 22.87 -3.89
N ASP A 64 -3.45 23.37 -3.92
CA ASP A 64 -3.12 24.75 -3.55
C ASP A 64 -3.90 25.74 -4.44
N LYS A 65 -3.95 25.51 -5.77
CA LYS A 65 -4.75 26.33 -6.70
C LYS A 65 -6.25 26.26 -6.41
N MET A 66 -6.74 25.11 -5.96
CA MET A 66 -8.15 24.91 -5.58
C MET A 66 -8.45 25.29 -4.13
N LYS A 67 -7.51 25.91 -3.39
CA LYS A 67 -7.66 26.31 -1.99
C LYS A 67 -8.02 25.16 -1.04
N VAL A 68 -7.51 23.97 -1.31
CA VAL A 68 -7.55 22.82 -0.40
C VAL A 68 -6.28 22.87 0.45
N SER A 69 -6.43 22.77 1.77
CA SER A 69 -5.34 22.83 2.74
C SER A 69 -4.36 21.66 2.57
N ARG A 70 -3.09 21.90 2.90
CA ARG A 70 -2.04 20.87 2.81
C ARG A 70 -2.25 19.76 3.83
N GLU A 71 -2.85 20.08 4.97
CA GLU A 71 -3.24 19.15 6.02
C GLU A 71 -4.33 18.20 5.53
N LYS A 72 -5.35 18.71 4.82
CA LYS A 72 -6.36 17.86 4.18
C LYS A 72 -5.75 17.01 3.09
N LEU A 73 -4.86 17.56 2.26
CA LEU A 73 -4.13 16.77 1.26
C LEU A 73 -3.32 15.64 1.91
N ALA A 74 -2.55 15.93 2.96
CA ALA A 74 -1.76 14.94 3.69
C ALA A 74 -2.66 13.84 4.28
N TYR A 75 -3.78 14.21 4.91
CA TYR A 75 -4.76 13.26 5.43
C TYR A 75 -5.32 12.34 4.34
N LEU A 76 -5.71 12.90 3.18
CA LEU A 76 -6.23 12.11 2.06
C LEU A 76 -5.21 11.11 1.52
N ILE A 77 -3.95 11.52 1.41
CA ILE A 77 -2.87 10.67 0.90
C ILE A 77 -2.55 9.57 1.90
N ASP A 78 -2.33 9.91 3.17
CA ASP A 78 -1.98 8.95 4.22
C ASP A 78 -3.09 7.91 4.40
N SER A 79 -4.34 8.36 4.49
CA SER A 79 -5.51 7.50 4.66
C SER A 79 -5.91 6.73 3.38
N THR A 80 -5.18 6.89 2.28
CA THR A 80 -5.29 6.04 1.09
C THR A 80 -4.05 5.22 0.79
N ALA A 81 -2.87 5.60 1.31
CA ALA A 81 -1.65 4.82 1.16
C ALA A 81 -1.71 3.53 1.99
N ALA A 82 -1.71 3.65 3.33
CA ALA A 82 -1.66 2.48 4.22
C ALA A 82 -2.95 1.63 4.17
N PRO A 83 -4.17 2.20 4.25
CA PRO A 83 -5.40 1.40 4.19
C PRO A 83 -5.53 0.57 2.92
N VAL A 84 -5.22 1.15 1.76
CA VAL A 84 -5.33 0.41 0.49
C VAL A 84 -4.25 -0.68 0.43
N ALA A 85 -3.05 -0.41 0.93
CA ALA A 85 -1.98 -1.40 0.99
C ALA A 85 -2.36 -2.64 1.83
N SER A 86 -3.16 -2.48 2.89
CA SER A 86 -3.62 -3.58 3.75
C SER A 86 -4.74 -4.45 3.18
N ILE A 87 -5.46 -3.99 2.15
CA ILE A 87 -6.57 -4.75 1.54
C ILE A 87 -6.28 -5.17 0.10
N ALA A 88 -5.27 -4.58 -0.53
CA ALA A 88 -4.88 -4.94 -1.87
C ALA A 88 -4.09 -6.27 -1.87
N PHE A 89 -4.52 -7.21 -2.71
CA PHE A 89 -3.90 -8.54 -2.81
C PHE A 89 -2.55 -8.55 -3.54
N VAL A 90 -2.11 -7.40 -4.07
CA VAL A 90 -0.79 -7.19 -4.68
C VAL A 90 -0.24 -5.84 -4.22
N THR A 91 0.76 -5.88 -3.33
CA THR A 91 1.45 -4.69 -2.83
C THR A 91 2.91 -4.98 -2.58
N THR A 92 3.69 -3.98 -2.17
CA THR A 92 5.05 -4.20 -1.69
C THR A 92 5.10 -4.91 -0.33
N TRP A 93 4.01 -4.89 0.45
CA TRP A 93 3.88 -5.52 1.77
C TRP A 93 3.30 -6.94 1.74
N ILE A 94 2.61 -7.34 0.66
CA ILE A 94 1.92 -8.63 0.57
C ILE A 94 2.83 -9.83 0.89
N GLY A 95 4.11 -9.77 0.54
CA GLY A 95 5.05 -10.85 0.85
C GLY A 95 5.29 -11.04 2.35
N ALA A 96 5.30 -9.95 3.13
CA ALA A 96 5.42 -10.03 4.59
C ALA A 96 4.11 -10.53 5.21
N GLU A 97 2.96 -10.01 4.77
CA GLU A 97 1.65 -10.45 5.24
C GLU A 97 1.44 -11.95 5.02
N LEU A 98 1.71 -12.44 3.80
CA LEU A 98 1.60 -13.86 3.49
C LEU A 98 2.59 -14.72 4.28
N SER A 99 3.80 -14.21 4.56
CA SER A 99 4.77 -14.92 5.41
C SER A 99 4.23 -15.10 6.82
N TYR A 100 3.64 -14.06 7.41
CA TYR A 100 3.05 -14.15 8.75
C TYR A 100 1.83 -15.05 8.80
N ILE A 101 0.98 -14.98 7.78
CA ILE A 101 -0.16 -15.87 7.65
C ILE A 101 0.34 -17.32 7.53
N GLN A 102 1.35 -17.58 6.69
CA GLN A 102 1.93 -18.91 6.52
C GLN A 102 2.55 -19.44 7.82
N ASP A 103 3.25 -18.59 8.59
CA ASP A 103 3.79 -18.98 9.89
C ASP A 103 2.67 -19.39 10.87
N GLY A 104 1.54 -18.68 10.85
CA GLY A 104 0.35 -19.03 11.63
C GLY A 104 -0.30 -20.36 11.19
N ILE A 105 -0.45 -20.55 9.87
CA ILE A 105 -0.97 -21.80 9.28
C ILE A 105 -0.10 -22.99 9.69
N ASN A 106 1.23 -22.86 9.59
CA ASN A 106 2.18 -23.91 9.97
C ASN A 106 2.10 -24.24 11.47
N GLN A 107 1.90 -23.23 12.33
CA GLN A 107 1.75 -23.46 13.78
C GLN A 107 0.46 -24.21 14.13
N LEU A 108 -0.61 -23.98 13.37
CA LEU A 108 -1.92 -24.60 13.57
C LEU A 108 -2.09 -25.91 12.79
N ASN A 109 -1.15 -26.25 11.90
CA ASN A 109 -1.22 -27.37 10.96
C ASN A 109 -2.49 -27.36 10.11
N LEU A 110 -2.85 -26.20 9.57
CA LEU A 110 -3.99 -26.04 8.65
C LEU A 110 -3.56 -26.36 7.21
N ASP A 111 -4.44 -26.98 6.43
CA ASP A 111 -4.25 -27.27 5.00
C ASP A 111 -4.88 -26.16 4.15
N GLU A 112 -4.37 -24.94 4.30
CA GLU A 112 -4.85 -23.73 3.64
C GLU A 112 -3.65 -22.95 3.07
N SER A 113 -3.82 -22.25 1.94
CA SER A 113 -2.78 -21.33 1.46
C SER A 113 -2.83 -20.01 2.21
N ALA A 114 -1.67 -19.35 2.29
CA ALA A 114 -1.59 -17.99 2.83
C ALA A 114 -2.51 -17.01 2.10
N TYR A 115 -2.65 -17.12 0.76
CA TYR A 115 -3.58 -16.29 0.00
C TYR A 115 -5.05 -16.60 0.30
N GLY A 116 -5.42 -17.88 0.47
CA GLY A 116 -6.78 -18.26 0.85
C GLY A 116 -7.20 -17.62 2.17
N VAL A 117 -6.36 -17.76 3.20
CA VAL A 117 -6.58 -17.11 4.50
C VAL A 117 -6.58 -15.59 4.39
N PHE A 118 -5.71 -14.99 3.57
CA PHE A 118 -5.72 -13.55 3.30
C PHE A 118 -7.06 -13.08 2.70
N PHE A 119 -7.61 -13.77 1.69
CA PHE A 119 -8.90 -13.38 1.11
C PHE A 119 -10.05 -13.50 2.12
N HIS A 120 -10.02 -14.52 2.98
CA HIS A 120 -10.97 -14.64 4.08
C HIS A 120 -10.81 -13.54 5.13
N SER A 121 -9.57 -13.09 5.39
CA SER A 121 -9.30 -12.01 6.35
C SER A 121 -9.81 -10.66 5.88
N LEU A 122 -9.92 -10.41 4.56
CA LEU A 122 -10.45 -9.16 3.99
C LEU A 122 -11.85 -8.80 4.50
N ALA A 123 -12.68 -9.81 4.81
CA ALA A 123 -14.02 -9.59 5.38
C ALA A 123 -13.96 -8.94 6.79
N TYR A 124 -12.83 -9.09 7.49
CA TYR A 124 -12.58 -8.56 8.83
C TYR A 124 -11.69 -7.30 8.81
N SER A 125 -11.26 -6.84 7.63
CA SER A 125 -10.48 -5.61 7.44
C SER A 125 -11.35 -4.35 7.54
N PHE A 126 -12.03 -4.17 8.67
CA PHE A 126 -12.99 -3.10 8.89
C PHE A 126 -12.37 -1.71 8.83
N TYR A 127 -11.21 -1.52 9.47
CA TYR A 127 -10.56 -0.20 9.53
C TYR A 127 -10.23 0.35 8.14
N PRO A 128 -9.51 -0.38 7.25
CA PRO A 128 -9.23 0.12 5.92
C PRO A 128 -10.48 0.46 5.11
N VAL A 129 -11.46 -0.45 5.11
CA VAL A 129 -12.71 -0.28 4.35
C VAL A 129 -13.49 0.94 4.85
N PHE A 130 -13.67 1.05 6.17
CA PHE A 130 -14.39 2.17 6.76
C PHE A 130 -13.65 3.49 6.58
N THR A 131 -12.33 3.50 6.64
CA THR A 131 -11.52 4.71 6.41
C THR A 131 -11.69 5.22 4.98
N LEU A 132 -11.61 4.34 3.97
CA LEU A 132 -11.80 4.72 2.57
C LEU A 132 -13.21 5.26 2.30
N ILE A 133 -14.23 4.63 2.88
CA ILE A 133 -15.62 5.11 2.79
C ILE A 133 -15.78 6.45 3.52
N PHE A 134 -15.18 6.59 4.70
CA PHE A 134 -15.28 7.79 5.52
C PHE A 134 -14.67 9.01 4.82
N ILE A 135 -13.50 8.85 4.19
CA ILE A 135 -12.90 9.90 3.36
C ILE A 135 -13.84 10.30 2.21
N LEU A 136 -14.44 9.31 1.54
CA LEU A 136 -15.38 9.60 0.46
C LEU A 136 -16.59 10.41 0.95
N ILE A 137 -17.09 10.12 2.16
CA ILE A 137 -18.15 10.89 2.81
C ILE A 137 -17.69 12.32 3.12
N ILE A 138 -16.46 12.52 3.64
CA ILE A 138 -15.88 13.85 3.90
C ILE A 138 -15.80 14.66 2.60
N ILE A 139 -15.32 14.05 1.52
CA ILE A 139 -15.19 14.69 0.20
C ILE A 139 -16.55 15.07 -0.36
N TRP A 140 -17.53 14.17 -0.27
CA TRP A 140 -18.87 14.39 -0.80
C TRP A 140 -19.66 15.45 -0.04
N LYS A 141 -19.63 15.39 1.30
CA LYS A 141 -20.30 16.36 2.17
C LYS A 141 -19.53 17.68 2.29
N ASP A 142 -18.24 17.69 1.97
CA ASP A 142 -17.32 18.82 2.18
C ASP A 142 -17.35 19.31 3.63
N VAL A 143 -17.31 18.36 4.56
CA VAL A 143 -17.33 18.62 6.00
C VAL A 143 -16.00 18.15 6.60
N ASP A 144 -15.19 19.11 7.02
CA ASP A 144 -13.93 18.89 7.73
C ASP A 144 -14.13 19.05 9.24
N TYR A 145 -13.25 18.46 10.06
CA TYR A 145 -13.36 18.50 11.53
C TYR A 145 -12.04 18.85 12.23
N GLY A 146 -12.14 19.31 13.48
CA GLY A 146 -11.00 19.53 14.36
C GLY A 146 -9.97 20.54 13.81
N PRO A 147 -8.66 20.26 13.97
CA PRO A 147 -7.59 21.10 13.42
C PRO A 147 -7.62 21.23 11.90
N MET A 148 -8.01 20.16 11.18
CA MET A 148 -8.12 20.16 9.71
C MET A 148 -9.17 21.17 9.23
N LEU A 149 -10.30 21.30 9.94
CA LEU A 149 -11.30 22.32 9.61
C LEU A 149 -10.74 23.75 9.72
N LYS A 150 -9.91 24.02 10.73
CA LYS A 150 -9.27 25.33 10.89
C LYS A 150 -8.31 25.62 9.73
N ALA A 151 -7.52 24.63 9.34
CA ALA A 151 -6.63 24.72 8.19
C ALA A 151 -7.39 24.96 6.88
N GLU A 152 -8.51 24.26 6.65
CA GLU A 152 -9.38 24.47 5.48
C GLU A 152 -9.99 25.86 5.46
N ARG A 153 -10.50 26.36 6.60
CA ARG A 153 -11.05 27.72 6.67
C ARG A 153 -9.99 28.77 6.38
N ARG A 154 -8.74 28.55 6.81
CA ARG A 154 -7.59 29.40 6.51
C ARG A 154 -7.26 29.38 5.02
N ALA A 155 -7.14 28.19 4.42
CA ALA A 155 -6.86 28.03 2.98
C ALA A 155 -7.95 28.66 2.09
N ARG A 156 -9.22 28.59 2.51
CA ARG A 156 -10.35 29.21 1.80
C ARG A 156 -10.45 30.72 2.02
N GLY A 157 -9.68 31.32 2.94
CA GLY A 157 -9.75 32.74 3.28
C GLY A 157 -10.99 33.14 4.08
N THR A 158 -11.58 32.18 4.79
CA THR A 158 -12.82 32.34 5.58
C THR A 158 -12.58 32.47 7.09
N SER A 159 -11.32 32.58 7.50
CA SER A 159 -10.89 32.73 8.90
C SER A 159 -10.58 34.19 9.22
N GLU A 160 -10.99 34.66 10.40
CA GLU A 160 -10.64 35.99 10.94
C GLU A 160 -9.16 36.07 11.35
N GLU A 161 -8.51 34.93 11.59
CA GLU A 161 -7.05 34.84 11.76
C GLU A 161 -6.37 34.90 10.39
N GLN A 162 -6.11 36.11 9.90
CA GLN A 162 -5.19 36.35 8.78
C GLN A 162 -3.75 36.06 9.22
N GLY A 163 -3.42 34.77 9.33
CA GLY A 163 -2.04 34.32 9.20
C GLY A 163 -1.73 34.25 7.71
N ASP A 164 -0.74 35.03 7.26
CA ASP A 164 -0.21 35.00 5.91
C ASP A 164 0.02 33.52 5.51
N TYR A 165 -0.67 33.03 4.48
CA TYR A 165 -0.39 31.70 3.93
C TYR A 165 0.91 31.85 3.13
N THR A 166 2.01 32.07 3.84
CA THR A 166 3.35 32.08 3.26
C THR A 166 3.61 30.65 2.82
N ILE A 167 3.48 30.46 1.51
CA ILE A 167 4.02 29.30 0.82
C ILE A 167 5.52 29.36 1.12
N ASP A 168 5.98 28.56 2.09
CA ASP A 168 7.41 28.45 2.37
C ASP A 168 8.07 27.78 1.16
N GLU A 169 8.47 28.61 0.19
CA GLU A 169 9.15 28.20 -1.03
C GLU A 169 10.53 27.58 -0.75
N GLN A 170 11.08 27.79 0.45
CA GLN A 170 12.37 27.27 0.88
C GLN A 170 12.28 25.77 1.23
N PHE A 171 11.19 25.33 1.90
CA PHE A 171 10.94 23.91 2.19
C PHE A 171 10.60 23.09 0.94
N ASN A 172 10.28 23.75 -0.19
CA ASN A 172 9.88 23.12 -1.45
C ASN A 172 11.03 22.53 -2.28
N LYS A 173 12.31 22.88 -2.03
CA LYS A 173 13.44 22.38 -2.84
C LYS A 173 14.03 21.08 -2.33
N ASP A 174 14.15 20.91 -1.02
CA ASP A 174 14.92 19.79 -0.45
C ASP A 174 14.17 18.45 -0.50
N MET A 175 12.83 18.47 -0.62
CA MET A 175 12.00 17.26 -0.72
C MET A 175 11.73 16.82 -2.17
N GLN A 176 12.31 17.50 -3.17
CA GLN A 176 12.12 17.19 -4.59
C GLN A 176 13.05 16.09 -5.13
N GLU A 177 14.04 15.59 -4.37
CA GLU A 177 15.07 14.71 -4.95
C GLU A 177 14.78 13.20 -4.85
N GLU A 178 13.79 12.76 -4.09
CA GLU A 178 13.50 11.33 -3.97
C GLU A 178 12.44 10.87 -5.00
N ILE A 179 12.92 10.07 -5.96
CA ILE A 179 12.14 9.30 -6.94
C ILE A 179 11.29 10.17 -7.89
N GLN A 180 11.90 11.17 -8.52
CA GLN A 180 11.26 11.87 -9.64
C GLN A 180 11.54 11.20 -10.99
N ALA A 181 10.53 11.27 -11.86
CA ALA A 181 10.62 10.98 -13.27
C ALA A 181 11.81 11.74 -13.89
N LYS A 182 12.49 11.14 -14.87
CA LYS A 182 13.59 11.80 -15.59
C LYS A 182 13.14 13.18 -16.12
N PRO A 183 13.97 14.24 -16.08
CA PRO A 183 13.60 15.52 -16.67
C PRO A 183 13.40 15.39 -18.19
N GLY A 184 12.41 16.09 -18.75
CA GLY A 184 12.22 16.19 -20.21
C GLY A 184 11.54 15.01 -20.92
N ILE A 185 11.06 14.00 -20.19
CA ILE A 185 10.34 12.87 -20.80
C ILE A 185 8.83 13.12 -20.88
N LYS A 186 8.21 12.64 -21.98
CA LYS A 186 6.74 12.65 -22.11
C LYS A 186 6.16 11.60 -21.16
N SER A 187 5.49 12.04 -20.10
CA SER A 187 4.82 11.15 -19.15
C SER A 187 3.67 10.40 -19.83
N ARG A 188 3.74 9.07 -19.85
CA ARG A 188 2.78 8.18 -20.52
C ARG A 188 2.25 7.18 -19.50
N SER A 189 0.96 7.25 -19.19
CA SER A 189 0.31 6.42 -18.15
C SER A 189 0.47 4.92 -18.37
N PHE A 190 0.51 4.47 -19.63
CA PHE A 190 0.68 3.06 -19.95
C PHE A 190 2.03 2.46 -19.53
N ASN A 191 3.06 3.30 -19.30
CA ASN A 191 4.34 2.84 -18.75
C ASN A 191 4.24 2.40 -17.28
N ALA A 192 3.16 2.76 -16.57
CA ALA A 192 2.82 2.23 -15.25
C ALA A 192 1.70 1.19 -15.32
N ILE A 193 0.64 1.44 -16.10
CA ILE A 193 -0.54 0.56 -16.18
C ILE A 193 -0.15 -0.85 -16.67
N ILE A 194 0.67 -0.96 -17.72
CA ILE A 194 1.00 -2.27 -18.29
C ILE A 194 1.80 -3.13 -17.31
N PRO A 195 2.91 -2.68 -16.69
CA PRO A 195 3.61 -3.47 -15.68
C PRO A 195 2.72 -3.87 -14.50
N VAL A 196 1.89 -2.96 -13.98
CA VAL A 196 0.96 -3.25 -12.89
C VAL A 196 -0.05 -4.33 -13.28
N LEU A 197 -0.62 -4.26 -14.49
CA LEU A 197 -1.50 -5.32 -15.02
C LEU A 197 -0.78 -6.66 -15.16
N VAL A 198 0.51 -6.66 -15.53
CA VAL A 198 1.32 -7.88 -15.59
C VAL A 198 1.48 -8.50 -14.21
N ILE A 199 1.70 -7.72 -13.14
CA ILE A 199 1.72 -8.29 -11.78
C ILE A 199 0.36 -8.85 -11.41
N ILE A 200 -0.72 -8.08 -11.61
CA ILE A 200 -2.07 -8.50 -11.21
C ILE A 200 -2.46 -9.81 -11.92
N ILE A 201 -2.39 -9.82 -13.25
CA ILE A 201 -2.76 -10.97 -14.07
C ILE A 201 -1.77 -12.12 -13.84
N GLY A 202 -0.48 -11.81 -13.73
CA GLY A 202 0.57 -12.79 -13.47
C GLY A 202 0.37 -13.49 -12.12
N THR A 203 0.00 -12.77 -11.06
CA THR A 203 -0.27 -13.36 -9.74
C THR A 203 -1.50 -14.26 -9.81
N LEU A 204 -2.61 -13.78 -10.38
CA LEU A 204 -3.83 -14.59 -10.51
C LEU A 204 -3.60 -15.85 -11.36
N SER A 205 -2.87 -15.72 -12.47
CA SER A 205 -2.55 -16.84 -13.35
C SER A 205 -1.55 -17.80 -12.70
N GLY A 206 -0.60 -17.26 -11.94
CA GLY A 206 0.37 -18.03 -11.17
C GLY A 206 -0.31 -18.86 -10.09
N LEU A 207 -1.21 -18.25 -9.30
CA LEU A 207 -1.99 -18.95 -8.28
C LEU A 207 -2.86 -20.04 -8.89
N PHE A 208 -3.51 -19.73 -10.01
CA PHE A 208 -4.29 -20.72 -10.73
C PHE A 208 -3.42 -21.89 -11.19
N TYR A 209 -2.26 -21.61 -11.78
CA TYR A 209 -1.35 -22.64 -12.31
C TYR A 209 -0.73 -23.49 -11.20
N THR A 210 -0.23 -22.89 -10.13
CA THR A 210 0.44 -23.61 -9.03
C THR A 210 -0.55 -24.38 -8.16
N GLY A 211 -1.78 -23.90 -8.04
CA GLY A 211 -2.85 -24.56 -7.29
C GLY A 211 -3.76 -25.47 -8.11
N TYR A 212 -3.52 -25.60 -9.42
CA TYR A 212 -4.39 -26.40 -10.30
C TYR A 212 -4.33 -27.88 -9.93
N ARG A 213 -5.49 -28.43 -9.57
CA ARG A 213 -5.70 -29.86 -9.33
C ARG A 213 -6.83 -30.36 -10.22
N ASP A 214 -6.54 -31.36 -11.06
CA ASP A 214 -7.53 -31.92 -12.00
C ASP A 214 -8.79 -32.43 -11.27
N GLU A 215 -8.62 -32.95 -10.07
CA GLU A 215 -9.69 -33.47 -9.20
C GLU A 215 -10.74 -32.40 -8.85
N VAL A 216 -10.30 -31.16 -8.60
CA VAL A 216 -11.17 -30.04 -8.22
C VAL A 216 -11.98 -29.54 -9.42
N TRP A 217 -11.33 -29.42 -10.58
CA TRP A 217 -11.96 -28.87 -11.77
C TRP A 217 -12.92 -29.85 -12.46
N HIS A 218 -12.65 -31.16 -12.37
CA HIS A 218 -13.54 -32.21 -12.87
C HIS A 218 -14.69 -32.57 -11.91
N ASN A 219 -14.65 -32.10 -10.66
CA ASN A 219 -15.73 -32.33 -9.72
C ASN A 219 -16.98 -31.50 -10.11
N ALA A 220 -18.06 -32.18 -10.50
CA ALA A 220 -19.31 -31.53 -10.89
C ALA A 220 -20.14 -31.01 -9.70
N SER A 221 -19.81 -31.38 -8.46
CA SER A 221 -20.54 -30.94 -7.27
C SER A 221 -20.10 -29.58 -6.72
N LEU A 222 -18.92 -29.09 -7.13
CA LEU A 222 -18.39 -27.79 -6.69
C LEU A 222 -18.82 -26.67 -7.65
N GLY A 223 -19.29 -25.55 -7.09
CA GLY A 223 -19.54 -24.34 -7.85
C GLY A 223 -18.24 -23.72 -8.38
N PHE A 224 -18.33 -22.82 -9.35
CA PHE A 224 -17.15 -22.15 -9.91
C PHE A 224 -16.34 -21.37 -8.86
N ILE A 225 -17.04 -20.73 -7.91
CA ILE A 225 -16.39 -19.97 -6.82
C ILE A 225 -15.68 -20.92 -5.86
N ASP A 226 -16.30 -22.05 -5.51
CA ASP A 226 -15.69 -23.05 -4.62
C ASP A 226 -14.45 -23.68 -5.27
N LYS A 227 -14.51 -23.99 -6.58
CA LYS A 227 -13.35 -24.47 -7.35
C LYS A 227 -12.21 -23.47 -7.35
N LEU A 228 -12.52 -22.18 -7.52
CA LEU A 228 -11.52 -21.13 -7.49
C LEU A 228 -10.91 -20.99 -6.10
N SER A 229 -11.73 -21.02 -5.05
CA SER A 229 -11.27 -20.96 -3.65
C SER A 229 -10.34 -22.13 -3.32
N GLU A 230 -10.73 -23.35 -3.68
CA GLU A 230 -9.93 -24.56 -3.45
C GLU A 230 -8.61 -24.54 -4.22
N THR A 231 -8.66 -24.11 -5.49
CA THR A 231 -7.45 -23.95 -6.32
C THR A 231 -6.51 -22.92 -5.71
N MET A 232 -7.04 -21.79 -5.23
CA MET A 232 -6.24 -20.76 -4.57
C MET A 232 -5.71 -21.24 -3.20
N GLY A 233 -6.48 -22.05 -2.47
CA GLY A 233 -6.10 -22.70 -1.21
C GLY A 233 -4.97 -23.72 -1.36
N GLY A 234 -4.85 -24.38 -2.51
CA GLY A 234 -3.75 -25.29 -2.80
C GLY A 234 -2.52 -24.64 -3.46
N ALA A 235 -2.55 -23.34 -3.73
CA ALA A 235 -1.56 -22.67 -4.57
C ALA A 235 -0.27 -22.31 -3.82
N ASP A 236 0.87 -22.49 -4.49
CA ASP A 236 2.13 -21.88 -4.06
C ASP A 236 2.07 -20.37 -4.35
N SER A 237 1.77 -19.64 -3.28
CA SER A 237 1.62 -18.19 -3.25
C SER A 237 2.94 -17.46 -3.55
N TYR A 238 4.06 -18.03 -3.11
CA TYR A 238 5.38 -17.44 -3.26
C TYR A 238 5.87 -17.51 -4.70
N LEU A 239 5.74 -18.68 -5.34
CA LEU A 239 6.11 -18.86 -6.75
C LEU A 239 5.26 -17.99 -7.68
N ALA A 240 3.94 -17.91 -7.43
CA ALA A 240 3.04 -17.06 -8.20
C ALA A 240 3.48 -15.59 -8.18
N LEU A 241 3.77 -15.06 -6.99
CA LEU A 241 4.25 -13.69 -6.81
C LEU A 241 5.64 -13.46 -7.43
N LEU A 242 6.54 -14.44 -7.34
CA LEU A 242 7.88 -14.35 -7.90
C LEU A 242 7.85 -14.23 -9.43
N TRP A 243 7.07 -15.06 -10.11
CA TRP A 243 6.90 -14.99 -11.56
C TRP A 243 6.21 -13.71 -12.00
N ALA A 244 5.14 -13.31 -11.32
CA ALA A 244 4.38 -12.10 -11.62
C ALA A 244 5.24 -10.83 -11.49
N SER A 245 5.94 -10.69 -10.37
CA SER A 245 6.79 -9.53 -10.11
C SER A 245 7.99 -9.47 -11.05
N SER A 246 8.61 -10.61 -11.37
CA SER A 246 9.71 -10.69 -12.34
C SER A 246 9.25 -10.34 -13.77
N GLY A 247 8.09 -10.85 -14.18
CA GLY A 247 7.49 -10.54 -15.48
C GLY A 247 7.15 -9.07 -15.62
N SER A 248 6.64 -8.44 -14.56
CA SER A 248 6.36 -7.02 -14.55
C SER A 248 7.62 -6.15 -14.61
N LEU A 249 8.66 -6.50 -13.86
CA LEU A 249 9.94 -5.78 -13.95
C LEU A 249 10.49 -5.86 -15.37
N MET A 250 10.45 -7.05 -15.99
CA MET A 250 10.84 -7.24 -17.39
C MET A 250 10.02 -6.36 -18.33
N MET A 251 8.70 -6.32 -18.15
CA MET A 251 7.81 -5.48 -18.96
C MET A 251 8.11 -3.99 -18.79
N ALA A 252 8.36 -3.52 -17.56
CA ALA A 252 8.74 -2.15 -17.28
C ALA A 252 10.07 -1.77 -17.99
N LEU A 253 11.04 -2.68 -18.01
CA LEU A 253 12.30 -2.50 -18.74
C LEU A 253 12.09 -2.48 -20.26
N LEU A 254 11.29 -3.42 -20.80
CA LEU A 254 10.98 -3.48 -22.23
C LEU A 254 10.30 -2.18 -22.72
N LEU A 255 9.34 -1.66 -21.97
CA LEU A 255 8.70 -0.38 -22.29
C LEU A 255 9.69 0.80 -22.21
N SER A 256 10.55 0.80 -21.19
CA SER A 256 11.55 1.86 -20.99
C SER A 256 12.61 1.87 -22.11
N PHE A 257 13.06 0.71 -22.56
CA PHE A 257 14.02 0.56 -23.66
C PHE A 257 13.39 0.76 -25.03
N GLY A 258 12.21 0.18 -25.27
CA GLY A 258 11.49 0.31 -26.55
C GLY A 258 11.14 1.77 -26.87
N GLN A 259 10.89 2.58 -25.85
CA GLN A 259 10.64 4.02 -26.00
C GLN A 259 11.89 4.89 -25.90
N ARG A 260 13.06 4.28 -25.64
CA ARG A 260 14.34 4.97 -25.42
C ARG A 260 14.26 6.04 -24.33
N ILE A 261 13.48 5.77 -23.27
CA ILE A 261 13.32 6.69 -22.13
C ILE A 261 14.50 6.57 -21.17
N LEU A 262 14.81 5.33 -20.80
CA LEU A 262 15.90 5.00 -19.87
C LEU A 262 16.99 4.21 -20.61
N THR A 263 18.24 4.52 -20.28
CA THR A 263 19.40 3.71 -20.65
C THR A 263 19.50 2.48 -19.75
N ILE A 264 20.33 1.50 -20.13
CA ILE A 264 20.61 0.32 -19.29
C ILE A 264 21.14 0.75 -17.92
N LYS A 265 22.07 1.72 -17.89
CA LYS A 265 22.65 2.26 -16.66
C LYS A 265 21.57 2.87 -15.76
N GLU A 266 20.75 3.78 -16.30
CA GLU A 266 19.67 4.41 -15.53
C GLU A 266 18.62 3.40 -15.04
N SER A 267 18.38 2.34 -15.81
CA SER A 267 17.46 1.28 -15.43
C SER A 267 18.02 0.45 -14.27
N MET A 268 19.31 0.11 -14.30
CA MET A 268 19.99 -0.56 -13.19
C MET A 268 20.03 0.31 -11.93
N GLU A 269 20.35 1.59 -12.06
CA GLU A 269 20.29 2.55 -10.95
C GLU A 269 18.88 2.62 -10.34
N SER A 270 17.84 2.63 -11.19
CA SER A 270 16.45 2.64 -10.73
C SER A 270 16.07 1.35 -9.99
N ILE A 271 16.50 0.18 -10.47
CA ILE A 271 16.28 -1.10 -9.79
C ILE A 271 16.96 -1.10 -8.41
N ILE A 272 18.23 -0.68 -8.34
CA ILE A 272 18.97 -0.59 -7.08
C ILE A 272 18.28 0.38 -6.12
N GLN A 273 17.79 1.52 -6.61
CA GLN A 273 17.06 2.47 -5.79
C GLN A 273 15.77 1.86 -5.23
N GLY A 274 15.01 1.12 -6.04
CA GLY A 274 13.81 0.43 -5.57
C GLY A 274 14.10 -0.71 -4.59
N PHE A 275 15.28 -1.31 -4.64
CA PHE A 275 15.71 -2.25 -3.60
C PHE A 275 16.08 -1.52 -2.30
N LYS A 276 16.75 -0.36 -2.40
CA LYS A 276 17.13 0.45 -1.24
C LYS A 276 15.93 0.94 -0.44
N THR A 277 14.82 1.30 -1.09
CA THR A 277 13.61 1.75 -0.38
C THR A 277 13.01 0.67 0.53
N MET A 278 13.23 -0.60 0.21
CA MET A 278 12.74 -1.74 1.01
C MET A 278 13.76 -2.26 2.02
N LEU A 279 15.00 -1.77 2.01
CA LEU A 279 16.03 -2.22 2.97
C LEU A 279 15.64 -1.92 4.43
N PRO A 280 15.12 -0.73 4.80
CA PRO A 280 14.70 -0.45 6.17
C PRO A 280 13.64 -1.44 6.66
N ALA A 281 12.63 -1.73 5.83
CA ALA A 281 11.59 -2.70 6.16
C ALA A 281 12.18 -4.11 6.40
N VAL A 282 13.06 -4.58 5.51
CA VAL A 282 13.72 -5.89 5.69
C VAL A 282 14.58 -5.94 6.95
N MET A 283 15.31 -4.86 7.27
CA MET A 283 16.09 -4.77 8.51
C MET A 283 15.18 -4.82 9.74
N ILE A 284 14.06 -4.10 9.74
CA ILE A 284 13.09 -4.14 10.85
C ILE A 284 12.50 -5.55 11.00
N LEU A 285 12.08 -6.19 9.92
CA LEU A 285 11.50 -7.55 9.95
C LEU A 285 12.50 -8.58 10.48
N THR A 286 13.76 -8.52 10.03
CA THR A 286 14.82 -9.44 10.49
C THR A 286 15.17 -9.24 11.97
N LEU A 287 15.23 -7.99 12.44
CA LEU A 287 15.40 -7.67 13.87
C LEU A 287 14.18 -8.11 14.69
N ALA A 288 12.97 -7.90 14.18
CA ALA A 288 11.73 -8.32 14.84
C ALA A 288 11.67 -9.85 15.00
N TRP A 289 12.04 -10.62 13.97
CA TRP A 289 12.14 -12.08 14.07
C TRP A 289 13.19 -12.52 15.09
N SER A 290 14.32 -11.81 15.17
CA SER A 290 15.35 -12.09 16.16
C SER A 290 14.82 -11.92 17.59
N ILE A 291 14.08 -10.83 17.85
CA ILE A 291 13.41 -10.59 19.14
C ILE A 291 12.32 -11.64 19.39
N ALA A 292 11.52 -12.00 18.38
CA ALA A 292 10.48 -13.01 18.49
C ALA A 292 11.06 -14.39 18.87
N LEU A 293 12.21 -14.76 18.31
CA LEU A 293 12.91 -16.00 18.68
C LEU A 293 13.43 -15.95 20.12
N ILE A 294 14.05 -14.84 20.54
CA ILE A 294 14.53 -14.69 21.92
C ILE A 294 13.37 -14.78 22.92
N THR A 295 12.27 -14.07 22.67
CA THR A 295 11.08 -14.10 23.55
C THR A 295 10.44 -15.49 23.61
N LYS A 296 10.47 -16.25 22.51
CA LYS A 296 10.06 -17.66 22.48
C LYS A 296 10.98 -18.54 23.35
N HIS A 297 12.30 -18.39 23.23
CA HIS A 297 13.26 -19.12 24.06
C HIS A 297 13.19 -18.77 25.54
N MET A 298 12.82 -17.52 25.85
CA MET A 298 12.63 -17.05 27.22
C MET A 298 11.26 -17.44 27.81
N HIS A 299 10.43 -18.18 27.06
CA HIS A 299 9.08 -18.57 27.50
C HIS A 299 8.24 -17.37 27.95
N THR A 300 8.44 -16.20 27.33
CA THR A 300 7.79 -14.95 27.76
C THR A 300 6.28 -15.03 27.60
N ALA A 301 5.79 -15.68 26.54
CA ALA A 301 4.37 -15.92 26.33
C ALA A 301 3.78 -16.79 27.44
N ASP A 302 4.48 -17.86 27.85
CA ASP A 302 4.04 -18.75 28.93
C ASP A 302 3.94 -17.97 30.25
N PHE A 303 4.96 -17.18 30.59
CA PHE A 303 4.97 -16.33 31.78
C PHE A 303 3.79 -15.34 31.82
N ILE A 304 3.54 -14.63 30.72
CA ILE A 304 2.42 -13.68 30.63
C ILE A 304 1.08 -14.42 30.74
N SER A 305 0.93 -15.54 30.04
CA SER A 305 -0.32 -16.32 30.07
C SER A 305 -0.64 -16.83 31.47
N GLN A 306 0.34 -17.37 32.19
CA GLN A 306 0.17 -17.84 33.56
C GLN A 306 -0.16 -16.69 34.51
N SER A 307 0.52 -15.55 34.39
CA SER A 307 0.24 -14.36 35.19
C SER A 307 -1.19 -13.84 34.98
N LEU A 308 -1.70 -13.88 33.75
CA LEU A 308 -3.07 -13.47 33.44
C LEU A 308 -4.12 -14.46 33.97
N ILE A 309 -3.82 -15.76 33.93
CA ILE A 309 -4.68 -16.81 34.50
C ILE A 309 -4.75 -16.67 36.03
N GLU A 310 -3.62 -16.44 36.70
CA GLU A 310 -3.57 -16.20 38.15
C GLU A 310 -4.37 -14.96 38.56
N ALA A 311 -4.29 -13.89 37.76
CA ALA A 311 -5.07 -12.66 37.95
C ALA A 311 -6.57 -12.83 37.60
N SER A 312 -7.03 -14.02 37.20
CA SER A 312 -8.41 -14.32 36.81
C SER A 312 -8.95 -13.39 35.72
N VAL A 313 -8.08 -12.96 34.80
CA VAL A 313 -8.47 -12.08 33.71
C VAL A 313 -9.33 -12.86 32.73
N SER A 314 -10.51 -12.33 32.43
CA SER A 314 -11.42 -12.94 31.46
C SER A 314 -10.74 -13.03 30.08
N PRO A 315 -10.76 -14.20 29.40
CA PRO A 315 -10.22 -14.34 28.04
C PRO A 315 -10.81 -13.36 27.04
N PHE A 316 -12.05 -12.89 27.27
CA PHE A 316 -12.72 -11.88 26.44
C PHE A 316 -12.03 -10.51 26.48
N LEU A 317 -11.20 -10.22 27.49
CA LEU A 317 -10.44 -8.98 27.60
C LEU A 317 -9.11 -9.01 26.82
N LEU A 318 -8.66 -10.18 26.36
CA LEU A 318 -7.36 -10.29 25.68
C LEU A 318 -7.30 -9.41 24.42
N PRO A 319 -8.28 -9.42 23.50
CA PRO A 319 -8.23 -8.54 22.33
C PRO A 319 -8.18 -7.06 22.70
N LEU A 320 -8.90 -6.66 23.77
CA LEU A 320 -8.91 -5.27 24.25
C LEU A 320 -7.55 -4.86 24.81
N LEU A 321 -6.93 -5.71 25.63
CA LEU A 321 -5.61 -5.45 26.21
C LEU A 321 -4.54 -5.38 25.13
N THR A 322 -4.54 -6.32 24.19
CA THR A 322 -3.63 -6.32 23.05
C THR A 322 -3.80 -5.06 22.21
N PHE A 323 -5.04 -4.63 21.95
CA PHE A 323 -5.32 -3.38 21.23
C PHE A 323 -4.78 -2.15 21.97
N ILE A 324 -5.02 -2.02 23.27
CA ILE A 324 -4.54 -0.88 24.07
C ILE A 324 -3.01 -0.83 24.09
N ILE A 325 -2.35 -1.98 24.31
CA ILE A 325 -0.89 -2.05 24.34
C ILE A 325 -0.32 -1.71 22.95
N ALA A 326 -0.89 -2.27 21.88
CA ALA A 326 -0.47 -1.96 20.51
C ALA A 326 -0.66 -0.47 20.19
N ALA A 327 -1.78 0.13 20.59
CA ALA A 327 -2.03 1.56 20.41
C ALA A 327 -1.03 2.44 21.18
N LEU A 328 -0.70 2.08 22.42
CA LEU A 328 0.32 2.78 23.22
C LEU A 328 1.71 2.67 22.58
N ILE A 329 2.07 1.47 22.09
CA ILE A 329 3.34 1.27 21.39
C ILE A 329 3.36 2.12 20.12
N SER A 330 2.34 2.05 19.27
CA SER A 330 2.24 2.85 18.02
C SER A 330 2.39 4.35 18.31
N PHE A 331 1.68 4.84 19.34
CA PHE A 331 1.78 6.23 19.76
C PHE A 331 3.20 6.61 20.23
N SER A 332 3.87 5.71 20.95
CA SER A 332 5.23 5.95 21.43
C SER A 332 6.30 5.87 20.33
N THR A 333 6.08 5.03 19.31
CA THR A 333 6.98 4.87 18.16
C THR A 333 6.75 5.90 17.06
N GLY A 334 5.67 6.69 17.17
CA GLY A 334 5.33 7.73 16.20
C GLY A 334 4.89 7.19 14.84
N SER A 335 4.36 5.95 14.81
CA SER A 335 3.80 5.30 13.63
C SER A 335 2.28 5.38 13.61
#